data_AF-A0A7V4UH86-F1
#
_entry.id   AF-A0A7V4UH86-F1
#
_cell.length_a   1.000
_cell.length_b   1.000
_cell.length_c   1.000
_cell.angle_alpha   90.00
_cell.angle_beta   90.00
_cell.angle_gamma   90.00
#
_symmetry.space_group_name_H-M   'P 1'
#
loop_
_entity.id
_entity.type
_entity.pdbx_description
1 polymer ?
#
loop_
_entity_poly.entity_id
_entity_poly.type
_entity_poly.pdbx_seq_one_letter_code
_entity_poly.pdbx_strand_id
1 'polypeptide(L)'
;MPDGSPARPRGASGTVGCSWSPKGGCVFVSNFRGSAATIFDADAATGTPKQRGAPVGDNEQAACWTAVSADGRRPYVANDVSNSVSVIDVSADGGLK
;
A
#
# COMPACT_ATOMS: atom_id res chain seq x y z
N MET A 1 -12.18 16.69 -10.86
CA MET A 1 -11.32 15.80 -10.06
C MET A 1 -11.77 15.92 -8.62
N PRO A 2 -11.85 14.84 -7.83
CA PRO A 2 -12.10 14.96 -6.39
C PRO A 2 -11.01 15.84 -5.75
N ASP A 3 -11.38 16.71 -4.83
CA ASP A 3 -10.41 17.50 -4.06
C ASP A 3 -9.40 16.55 -3.39
N GLY A 4 -8.11 16.88 -3.49
CA GLY A 4 -7.02 16.06 -2.96
C GLY A 4 -6.45 15.00 -3.92
N SER A 5 -6.94 14.90 -5.16
CA SER A 5 -6.35 14.07 -6.21
C SER A 5 -5.48 14.90 -7.18
N PRO A 6 -4.29 14.39 -7.62
CA PRO A 6 -3.68 13.12 -7.25
C PRO A 6 -3.03 13.17 -5.87
N ALA A 7 -3.27 12.14 -5.04
CA ALA A 7 -2.55 12.00 -3.78
C ALA A 7 -1.13 11.47 -4.02
N ARG A 8 -0.16 12.04 -3.31
CA ARG A 8 1.24 11.59 -3.34
C ARG A 8 1.58 10.89 -2.02
N PRO A 9 2.23 9.73 -2.05
CA PRO A 9 2.75 9.10 -0.84
C PRO A 9 3.72 10.05 -0.13
N ARG A 10 3.51 10.23 1.17
CA ARG A 10 4.41 10.90 2.10
C ARG A 10 5.37 9.86 2.67
N GLY A 11 6.67 10.14 2.60
CA GLY A 11 7.72 9.28 3.15
C GLY A 11 8.11 8.08 2.27
N ALA A 12 7.53 7.94 1.07
CA ALA A 12 7.87 6.90 0.11
C ALA A 12 7.91 7.47 -1.31
N SER A 13 8.56 6.76 -2.24
CA SER A 13 8.66 7.19 -3.63
C SER A 13 8.72 6.03 -4.62
N GLY A 14 8.40 6.32 -5.88
CA GLY A 14 8.36 5.30 -6.93
C GLY A 14 7.12 4.42 -6.83
N THR A 15 5.94 5.02 -6.77
CA THR A 15 4.66 4.28 -6.85
C THR A 15 4.59 3.47 -8.14
N VAL A 16 4.32 2.17 -8.05
CA VAL A 16 4.27 1.26 -9.23
C VAL A 16 2.92 0.59 -9.37
N GLY A 17 2.58 -0.29 -8.44
CA GLY A 17 1.41 -1.15 -8.49
C GLY A 17 0.50 -0.93 -7.29
N CYS A 18 -0.72 -1.42 -7.40
CA CYS A 18 -1.67 -1.35 -6.30
C CYS A 18 -2.65 -2.53 -6.29
N SER A 19 -3.28 -2.73 -5.13
CA SER A 19 -4.36 -3.68 -4.94
C SER A 19 -5.37 -3.14 -3.93
N TRP A 20 -6.66 -3.34 -4.21
CA TRP A 20 -7.72 -3.06 -3.25
C TRP A 20 -7.75 -4.09 -2.13
N SER A 21 -8.12 -3.65 -0.93
CA SER A 21 -8.60 -4.56 0.10
C SER A 21 -9.87 -5.27 -0.41
N PRO A 22 -10.00 -6.60 -0.27
CA PRO A 22 -11.24 -7.32 -0.62
C PRO A 22 -12.45 -6.85 0.18
N LYS A 23 -12.23 -6.27 1.36
CA LYS A 23 -13.30 -5.65 2.19
C LYS A 23 -13.66 -4.24 1.73
N GLY A 24 -12.98 -3.70 0.73
CA GLY A 24 -13.11 -2.32 0.26
C GLY A 24 -12.48 -1.31 1.21
N GLY A 25 -12.67 -0.03 0.88
CA GLY A 25 -12.30 1.10 1.74
C GLY A 25 -10.83 1.52 1.74
N CYS A 26 -9.90 0.63 1.38
CA CYS A 26 -8.48 1.00 1.25
C CYS A 26 -7.76 0.31 0.08
N VAL A 27 -6.69 0.96 -0.37
CA VAL A 27 -5.79 0.55 -1.44
C VAL A 27 -4.37 0.45 -0.89
N PHE A 28 -3.71 -0.66 -1.17
CA PHE A 28 -2.29 -0.88 -0.92
C PHE A 28 -1.51 -0.49 -2.17
N VAL A 29 -0.42 0.24 -2.00
CA VAL A 29 0.39 0.79 -3.09
C VAL A 29 1.86 0.46 -2.84
N SER A 30 2.52 -0.20 -3.79
CA SER A 30 3.95 -0.51 -3.74
C SER A 30 4.81 0.71 -4.05
N ASN A 31 5.93 0.86 -3.36
CA ASN A 31 6.90 1.93 -3.59
C ASN A 31 8.28 1.34 -3.90
N PHE A 32 8.69 1.47 -5.17
CA PHE A 32 9.89 0.86 -5.74
C PHE A 32 11.18 1.29 -5.05
N ARG A 33 11.29 2.57 -4.65
CA ARG A 33 12.53 3.13 -4.11
C ARG A 33 12.56 3.01 -2.58
N GLY A 34 13.48 2.17 -2.07
CA GLY A 34 13.76 1.99 -0.64
C GLY A 34 12.74 1.09 0.08
N SER A 35 12.47 -0.10 -0.48
CA SER A 35 11.16 -0.76 -0.53
C SER A 35 10.26 -0.67 0.70
N ALA A 36 9.08 -0.13 0.41
CA ALA A 36 8.01 0.09 1.35
C ALA A 36 6.66 0.04 0.62
N ALA A 37 5.55 -0.18 1.34
CA ALA A 37 4.21 0.06 0.81
C ALA A 37 3.52 1.21 1.56
N THR A 38 2.60 1.88 0.88
CA THR A 38 1.70 2.87 1.48
C THR A 38 0.27 2.42 1.35
N ILE A 39 -0.55 2.71 2.36
CA ILE A 39 -1.97 2.45 2.34
C ILE A 39 -2.70 3.77 2.14
N PHE A 40 -3.72 3.78 1.30
CA PHE A 40 -4.65 4.89 1.16
C PHE A 40 -6.05 4.44 1.52
N ASP A 41 -6.72 5.20 2.38
CA ASP A 41 -8.16 5.14 2.55
C ASP A 41 -8.84 5.84 1.39
N ALA A 42 -9.83 5.18 0.79
CA ALA A 42 -10.69 5.78 -0.19
C ALA A 42 -11.92 6.35 0.52
N ASP A 43 -12.09 7.67 0.46
CA ASP A 43 -13.29 8.31 0.98
C ASP A 43 -14.54 7.75 0.26
N ALA A 44 -15.50 7.22 1.02
CA ALA A 44 -16.64 6.48 0.45
C ALA A 44 -17.58 7.37 -0.37
N ALA A 45 -17.63 8.68 -0.10
CA ALA A 45 -18.50 9.61 -0.80
C ALA A 45 -17.84 10.22 -2.04
N THR A 46 -16.54 10.50 -1.97
CA THR A 46 -15.82 11.28 -2.97
C THR A 46 -14.79 10.47 -3.77
N GLY A 47 -14.42 9.29 -3.29
CA GLY A 47 -13.33 8.48 -3.84
C GLY A 47 -11.94 9.07 -3.61
N THR A 48 -11.81 10.16 -2.85
CA THR A 48 -10.52 10.81 -2.60
C THR A 48 -9.61 9.90 -1.77
N PRO A 49 -8.39 9.59 -2.25
CA PRO A 49 -7.42 8.79 -1.51
C PRO A 49 -6.75 9.63 -0.40
N LYS A 50 -6.71 9.10 0.82
CA LYS A 50 -6.02 9.68 1.98
C LYS A 50 -5.02 8.67 2.53
N GLN A 51 -3.74 9.02 2.54
CA GLN A 51 -2.72 8.10 3.05
C GLN A 51 -2.97 7.80 4.53
N ARG A 52 -3.04 6.50 4.83
CA ARG A 52 -3.16 5.93 6.17
C ARG A 52 -1.76 5.67 6.73
N GLY A 53 -1.38 6.41 7.76
CA GLY A 53 -0.12 6.22 8.48
C GLY A 53 1.16 6.50 7.68
N ALA A 54 2.29 6.12 8.28
CA ALA A 54 3.59 6.12 7.62
C ALA A 54 3.69 4.92 6.65
N PRO A 55 4.58 4.95 5.65
CA PRO A 55 4.88 3.77 4.83
C PRO A 55 5.38 2.61 5.70
N VAL A 56 5.09 1.37 5.29
CA VAL A 56 5.70 0.16 5.88
C VAL A 56 6.91 -0.21 5.07
N GLY A 57 8.08 -0.28 5.70
CA GLY A 57 9.26 -0.88 5.09
C GLY A 57 9.26 -2.38 5.29
N ASP A 58 9.81 -3.11 4.33
CA ASP A 58 10.05 -4.56 4.42
C ASP A 58 11.53 -4.94 4.34
N ASN A 59 12.43 -3.94 4.29
CA ASN A 59 13.88 -4.08 4.12
C ASN A 59 14.29 -4.75 2.79
N GLU A 60 13.43 -4.71 1.78
CA GLU A 60 13.69 -5.31 0.47
C GLU A 60 14.02 -4.26 -0.60
N GLN A 61 14.15 -4.71 -1.87
CA GLN A 61 14.45 -3.85 -3.01
C GLN A 61 13.43 -4.03 -4.15
N ALA A 62 13.05 -2.90 -4.75
CA ALA A 62 12.16 -2.81 -5.91
C ALA A 62 10.78 -3.49 -5.73
N ALA A 63 10.05 -3.11 -4.67
CA ALA A 63 8.63 -3.43 -4.54
C ALA A 63 7.84 -3.00 -5.79
N CYS A 64 7.28 -3.97 -6.52
CA CYS A 64 6.68 -3.74 -7.84
C CYS A 64 5.15 -3.91 -7.84
N TRP A 65 4.63 -4.97 -7.23
CA TRP A 65 3.20 -5.27 -7.19
C TRP A 65 2.74 -5.70 -5.80
N THR A 66 1.46 -5.48 -5.51
CA THR A 66 0.83 -5.90 -4.27
C THR A 66 -0.35 -6.85 -4.50
N ALA A 67 -0.58 -7.76 -3.57
CA ALA A 67 -1.79 -8.59 -3.52
C ALA A 67 -2.30 -8.63 -2.09
N VAL A 68 -3.61 -8.81 -1.89
CA VAL A 68 -4.19 -8.95 -0.55
C VAL A 68 -4.91 -10.30 -0.48
N SER A 69 -4.69 -11.06 0.58
CA SER A 69 -5.40 -12.31 0.84
C SER A 69 -6.92 -12.09 0.83
N ALA A 70 -7.68 -13.11 0.42
CA ALA A 70 -9.14 -13.00 0.31
C ALA A 70 -9.84 -12.59 1.62
N ASP A 71 -9.28 -12.97 2.78
CA ASP A 71 -9.78 -12.56 4.09
C ASP A 71 -9.45 -11.10 4.48
N GLY A 72 -8.68 -10.41 3.63
CA GLY A 72 -8.26 -9.01 3.78
C GLY A 72 -7.19 -8.79 4.84
N ARG A 73 -6.58 -9.84 5.39
CA ARG A 73 -5.67 -9.74 6.55
C ARG A 73 -4.19 -9.70 6.22
N ARG A 74 -3.80 -10.18 5.03
CA ARG A 74 -2.39 -10.31 4.64
C ARG A 74 -2.16 -9.66 3.28
N PRO A 75 -1.61 -8.43 3.26
CA PRO A 75 -1.03 -7.86 2.07
C PRO A 75 0.34 -8.49 1.82
N TYR A 76 0.60 -8.79 0.55
CA TYR A 76 1.85 -9.33 0.03
C TYR A 76 2.44 -8.33 -0.96
N VAL A 77 3.76 -8.24 -0.98
CA VAL A 77 4.51 -7.42 -1.93
C VAL A 77 5.52 -8.28 -2.66
N ALA A 78 5.53 -8.17 -3.98
CA ALA A 78 6.58 -8.74 -4.82
C ALA A 78 7.76 -7.77 -4.90
N ASN A 79 8.96 -8.25 -4.58
CA ASN A 79 10.20 -7.48 -4.59
C ASN A 79 11.08 -7.95 -5.75
N ASP A 80 11.06 -7.17 -6.83
CA ASP A 80 11.62 -7.58 -8.13
C ASP A 80 13.14 -7.80 -8.06
N VAL A 81 13.87 -6.88 -7.41
CA VAL A 81 15.34 -6.95 -7.33
C VAL A 81 15.79 -7.95 -6.28
N SER A 82 15.09 -8.03 -5.15
CA SER A 82 15.40 -8.99 -4.09
C SER A 82 15.05 -10.43 -4.43
N ASN A 83 14.21 -10.66 -5.46
CA ASN A 83 13.67 -11.98 -5.80
C ASN A 83 12.96 -12.64 -4.59
N SER A 84 12.14 -11.86 -3.89
CA SER A 84 11.45 -12.27 -2.66
C SER A 84 9.99 -11.78 -2.62
N VAL A 85 9.22 -12.30 -1.65
CA VAL A 85 7.86 -11.86 -1.36
C VAL A 85 7.74 -11.52 0.12
N SER A 86 7.34 -10.29 0.43
CA SER A 86 7.10 -9.81 1.79
C SER A 86 5.63 -9.97 2.18
N VAL A 87 5.38 -10.20 3.46
CA VAL A 87 4.07 -9.95 4.09
C VAL A 87 4.17 -8.64 4.86
N ILE A 88 3.18 -7.78 4.69
CA ILE A 88 3.12 -6.50 5.40
C ILE A 88 2.27 -6.65 6.66
N ASP A 89 2.83 -6.27 7.81
CA ASP A 89 2.09 -6.21 9.06
C ASP A 89 1.10 -5.05 9.04
N VAL A 90 -0.19 -5.41 9.04
CA VAL A 90 -1.31 -4.48 9.18
C VAL A 90 -1.87 -4.69 10.58
N SER A 91 -1.88 -3.65 11.41
CA SER A 91 -2.54 -3.71 12.71
C SER A 91 -4.04 -3.98 12.55
N ALA A 92 -4.68 -4.52 13.59
CA ALA A 92 -6.06 -4.99 13.53
C ALA A 92 -7.10 -3.89 13.19
N ASP A 93 -6.75 -2.62 13.39
CA ASP A 93 -7.51 -1.42 12.97
C ASP A 93 -7.23 -1.00 11.51
N GLY A 94 -6.43 -1.79 10.80
CA GLY A 94 -5.95 -1.48 9.47
C GLY A 94 -4.79 -0.47 9.43
N GLY A 95 -4.29 -0.03 10.59
CA GLY A 95 -3.06 0.75 10.71
C GLY A 95 -1.82 -0.11 10.40
N LEU A 96 -0.64 0.48 10.54
CA LEU A 96 0.63 -0.18 10.23
C LEU A 96 1.46 -0.29 11.51
N LYS A 97 2.10 -1.44 11.71
CA LYS A 97 3.07 -1.66 12.79
C LYS A 97 4.44 -1.95 12.21
#